data_AF-A0A662R4W3-F1
#
_entry.id   AF-A0A662R4W3-F1
#
_cell.length_a   1.000
_cell.length_b   1.000
_cell.length_c   1.000
_cell.angle_alpha   90.00
_cell.angle_beta   90.00
_cell.angle_gamma   90.00
#
_symmetry.space_group_name_H-M   'P 1'
#
loop_
_entity.id
_entity.type
_entity.pdbx_description
1 polymer ?
#
loop_
_entity_poly.entity_id
_entity_poly.type
_entity_poly.pdbx_seq_one_letter_code
_entity_poly.pdbx_strand_id
1 'polypeptide(L)'
;MSNDEILNRLLSHKLRFYEIDNTVGVSEAVALRRRAIEKLAGVRLQHISRFSIDASSVVGRNIENMIGAVQVPLGIAGPIHVKGEYANGDYYLPLATTEGALVASVNRGCTVIKEGGGAVVRILKDEMTRAPVFVCENIEGVVKLIGWVKSNIDRMRNAAAATTSHGNLLGIEHFVTGRNVWLRFSFDTKDAMGMNMVTIATDAICNLILAENTDVKLVSV
;
A
#
# COMPACT_ATOMS: atom_id res chain seq x y z
N MET A 1 26.10 20.43 -15.08
CA MET A 1 25.47 21.68 -14.57
C MET A 1 25.88 21.86 -13.13
N SER A 2 26.10 23.09 -12.67
CA SER A 2 26.38 23.34 -11.25
C SER A 2 25.09 23.28 -10.42
N ASN A 3 25.23 23.03 -9.11
CA ASN A 3 24.08 23.02 -8.20
C ASN A 3 23.32 24.34 -8.18
N ASP A 4 24.02 25.47 -8.30
CA ASP A 4 23.38 26.78 -8.31
C ASP A 4 22.64 27.03 -9.64
N GLU A 5 23.13 26.50 -10.75
CA GLU A 5 22.42 26.53 -12.03
C GLU A 5 21.12 25.69 -11.97
N ILE A 6 21.19 24.48 -11.42
CA ILE A 6 20.01 23.62 -11.21
C ILE A 6 19.00 24.34 -10.32
N LEU A 7 19.45 24.90 -9.20
CA LEU A 7 18.60 25.63 -8.27
C LEU A 7 17.91 26.83 -8.95
N ASN A 8 18.64 27.65 -9.71
CA ASN A 8 18.06 28.79 -10.43
C ASN A 8 17.02 28.34 -11.48
N ARG A 9 17.23 27.21 -12.14
CA ARG A 9 16.26 26.63 -13.08
C ARG A 9 15.00 26.11 -12.38
N LEU A 10 15.13 25.51 -11.19
CA LEU A 10 14.00 25.12 -10.36
C LEU A 10 13.17 26.35 -9.93
N LEU A 11 13.84 27.41 -9.45
CA LEU A 11 13.19 28.65 -9.02
C LEU A 11 12.46 29.38 -10.14
N SER A 12 12.98 29.29 -11.37
CA SER A 12 12.37 29.90 -12.56
C SER A 12 11.39 28.98 -13.30
N HIS A 13 11.06 27.81 -12.72
CA HIS A 13 10.19 26.79 -13.31
C HIS A 13 10.66 26.25 -14.68
N LYS A 14 11.94 26.44 -15.03
CA LYS A 14 12.58 25.91 -16.25
C LYS A 14 13.06 24.46 -16.11
N LEU A 15 12.91 23.90 -14.91
CA LEU A 15 13.18 22.51 -14.57
C LEU A 15 12.14 22.08 -13.53
N ARG A 16 11.52 20.91 -13.71
CA ARG A 16 10.54 20.38 -12.76
C ARG A 16 11.25 19.59 -11.66
N PHE A 17 10.64 19.55 -10.48
CA PHE A 17 11.25 18.91 -9.30
C PHE A 17 11.60 17.44 -9.50
N TYR A 18 10.78 16.68 -10.22
CA TYR A 18 11.01 15.25 -10.44
C TYR A 18 12.09 14.97 -11.49
N GLU A 19 12.44 15.96 -12.33
CA GLU A 19 13.41 15.77 -13.43
C GLU A 19 14.84 15.75 -12.91
N ILE A 20 15.08 16.23 -11.68
CA ILE A 20 16.44 16.38 -11.15
C ILE A 20 17.08 15.05 -10.74
N ASP A 21 16.28 14.01 -10.49
CA ASP A 21 16.78 12.68 -10.12
C ASP A 21 17.63 12.06 -11.25
N ASN A 22 17.41 12.51 -12.50
CA ASN A 22 18.20 12.11 -13.67
C ASN A 22 19.44 12.98 -13.91
N THR A 23 19.64 14.04 -13.12
CA THR A 23 20.67 15.05 -13.36
C THR A 23 21.80 15.01 -12.32
N VAL A 24 21.50 14.59 -11.10
CA VAL A 24 22.42 14.56 -9.94
C VAL A 24 22.19 13.31 -9.09
N GLY A 25 23.08 13.05 -8.13
CA GLY A 25 22.89 11.95 -7.18
C GLY A 25 21.66 12.15 -6.29
N VAL A 26 21.04 11.06 -5.81
CA VAL A 26 19.77 11.10 -5.06
C VAL A 26 19.83 12.03 -3.84
N SER A 27 20.89 11.96 -3.03
CA SER A 27 21.06 12.84 -1.87
C SER A 27 21.17 14.33 -2.24
N GLU A 28 21.82 14.61 -3.37
CA GLU A 28 21.97 15.96 -3.90
C GLU A 28 20.64 16.47 -4.47
N ALA A 29 19.90 15.62 -5.18
CA ALA A 29 18.54 15.90 -5.64
C ALA A 29 17.63 16.28 -4.47
N VAL A 30 17.60 15.48 -3.40
CA VAL A 30 16.83 15.77 -2.17
C VAL A 30 17.20 17.14 -1.59
N ALA A 31 18.49 17.44 -1.49
CA ALA A 31 18.97 18.72 -0.97
C ALA A 31 18.58 19.91 -1.86
N LEU A 32 18.71 19.78 -3.18
CA LEU A 32 18.33 20.83 -4.15
C LEU A 32 16.83 21.08 -4.16
N ARG A 33 16.01 20.01 -4.16
CA ARG A 33 14.55 20.09 -4.03
C ARG A 33 14.18 20.84 -2.75
N ARG A 34 14.77 20.48 -1.60
CA ARG A 34 14.54 21.18 -0.33
C ARG A 34 14.93 22.66 -0.38
N ARG A 35 16.14 22.98 -0.87
CA ARG A 35 16.64 24.37 -0.97
C ARG A 35 15.76 25.24 -1.86
N ALA A 36 15.23 24.68 -2.94
CA ALA A 36 14.31 25.39 -3.83
C ALA A 36 13.00 25.73 -3.09
N ILE A 37 12.42 24.78 -2.36
CA ILE A 37 11.19 25.02 -1.56
C ILE A 37 11.44 26.05 -0.46
N GLU A 38 12.58 25.98 0.24
CA GLU A 38 12.96 26.99 1.25
C GLU A 38 12.98 28.41 0.66
N LYS A 39 13.55 28.58 -0.53
CA LYS A 39 13.59 29.87 -1.23
C LYS A 39 12.23 30.32 -1.75
N LEU A 40 11.44 29.42 -2.35
CA LEU A 40 10.12 29.73 -2.89
C LEU A 40 9.12 30.13 -1.79
N ALA A 41 9.17 29.44 -0.64
CA ALA A 41 8.26 29.68 0.47
C ALA A 41 8.79 30.68 1.51
N GLY A 42 10.07 31.10 1.43
CA GLY A 42 10.68 32.00 2.41
C GLY A 42 10.83 31.39 3.80
N VAL A 43 11.02 30.07 3.89
CA VAL A 43 11.10 29.32 5.16
C VAL A 43 12.40 28.52 5.29
N ARG A 44 12.69 28.02 6.48
CA ARG A 44 13.80 27.09 6.74
C ARG A 44 13.26 25.72 7.13
N LEU A 45 13.75 24.66 6.51
CA LEU A 45 13.29 23.28 6.65
C LEU A 45 14.31 22.41 7.39
N GLN A 46 14.87 22.95 8.48
CA GLN A 46 16.00 22.36 9.21
C GLN A 46 15.70 21.01 9.87
N HIS A 47 14.47 20.75 10.31
CA HIS A 47 14.13 19.53 11.05
C HIS A 47 13.95 18.33 10.11
N ILE A 48 13.28 18.54 8.97
CA ILE A 48 13.09 17.48 7.98
C ILE A 48 14.39 17.16 7.23
N SER A 49 15.38 18.07 7.27
CA SER A 49 16.67 17.86 6.62
C SER A 49 17.58 16.85 7.28
N ARG A 50 17.33 16.54 8.56
CA ARG A 50 18.15 15.67 9.40
C ARG A 50 17.42 14.36 9.59
N PHE A 51 17.78 13.38 8.78
CA PHE A 51 17.20 12.04 8.82
C PHE A 51 18.29 11.00 8.59
N SER A 52 18.09 9.80 9.14
CA SER A 52 19.01 8.67 9.04
C SER A 52 18.65 7.66 7.94
N ILE A 53 17.48 7.80 7.33
CA ILE A 53 17.02 6.95 6.23
C ILE A 53 17.90 7.21 5.01
N ASP A 54 18.42 6.15 4.38
CA ASP A 54 19.12 6.27 3.11
C ASP A 54 18.13 6.65 2.00
N ALA A 55 18.25 7.88 1.49
CA ALA A 55 17.41 8.39 0.41
C ALA A 55 17.44 7.49 -0.84
N SER A 56 18.58 6.87 -1.13
CA SER A 56 18.76 5.99 -2.30
C SER A 56 17.92 4.71 -2.19
N SER A 57 17.61 4.28 -0.96
CA SER A 57 16.81 3.08 -0.71
C SER A 57 15.30 3.31 -0.83
N VAL A 58 14.84 4.55 -0.63
CA VAL A 58 13.41 4.90 -0.53
C VAL A 58 12.87 5.65 -1.75
N VAL A 59 13.70 6.41 -2.45
CA VAL A 59 13.26 7.14 -3.66
C VAL A 59 12.91 6.15 -4.77
N GLY A 60 11.73 6.32 -5.35
CA GLY A 60 11.19 5.44 -6.40
C GLY A 60 10.59 4.12 -5.89
N ARG A 61 10.58 3.89 -4.57
CA ARG A 61 9.93 2.73 -3.93
C ARG A 61 8.90 3.14 -2.88
N ASN A 62 9.25 4.11 -2.05
CA ASN A 62 8.43 4.58 -0.93
C ASN A 62 7.97 6.03 -1.13
N ILE A 63 8.73 6.84 -1.89
CA ILE A 63 8.45 8.26 -2.05
C ILE A 63 9.04 8.81 -3.35
N GLU A 64 8.38 9.81 -3.92
CA GLU A 64 8.86 10.66 -5.01
C GLU A 64 9.09 12.09 -4.50
N ASN A 65 9.92 12.88 -5.19
CA ASN A 65 10.17 14.29 -4.84
C ASN A 65 10.59 14.53 -3.36
N MET A 66 11.20 13.53 -2.70
CA MET A 66 11.64 13.58 -1.29
C MET A 66 12.44 14.85 -0.89
N ILE A 67 11.93 15.68 0.00
CA ILE A 67 12.65 16.86 0.54
C ILE A 67 13.29 16.63 1.93
N GLY A 68 13.04 15.46 2.52
CA GLY A 68 13.43 15.14 3.88
C GLY A 68 12.57 14.03 4.46
N ALA A 69 12.55 13.91 5.80
CA ALA A 69 11.67 13.00 6.51
C ALA A 69 11.03 13.69 7.72
N VAL A 70 9.77 13.33 8.01
CA VAL A 70 9.10 13.72 9.26
C VAL A 70 9.56 12.77 10.37
N GLN A 71 9.75 13.33 11.57
CA GLN A 71 10.09 12.56 12.77
C GLN A 71 8.82 12.41 13.63
N VAL A 72 8.46 11.18 13.96
CA VAL A 72 7.32 10.87 14.83
C VAL A 72 7.86 10.32 16.15
N PRO A 73 7.44 10.83 17.32
CA PRO A 73 7.86 10.27 18.60
C PRO A 73 7.52 8.78 18.69
N LEU A 74 8.47 7.98 19.17
CA LEU A 74 8.35 6.54 19.30
C LEU A 74 8.39 6.15 20.79
N GLY A 75 7.32 5.55 21.28
CA GLY A 75 7.21 4.99 22.63
C GLY A 75 7.17 3.47 22.63
N ILE A 76 7.22 2.90 23.83
CA ILE A 76 7.10 1.45 24.05
C ILE A 76 6.02 1.19 25.11
N ALA A 77 5.18 0.19 24.87
CA ALA A 77 4.18 -0.29 25.82
C ALA A 77 4.35 -1.79 26.05
N GLY A 78 4.22 -2.26 27.29
CA GLY A 78 4.26 -3.68 27.62
C GLY A 78 5.01 -4.02 28.92
N PRO A 79 5.25 -5.33 29.16
CA PRO A 79 4.94 -6.42 28.24
C PRO A 79 3.45 -6.77 28.23
N ILE A 80 2.92 -7.14 27.06
CA ILE A 80 1.63 -7.83 26.92
C ILE A 80 1.89 -9.33 26.79
N HIS A 81 1.17 -10.15 27.55
CA HIS A 81 1.22 -11.61 27.43
C HIS A 81 0.19 -12.09 26.40
N VAL A 82 0.65 -12.69 25.30
CA VAL A 82 -0.18 -13.17 24.19
C VAL A 82 -0.16 -14.70 24.15
N LYS A 83 -1.34 -15.30 23.96
CA LYS A 83 -1.58 -16.75 23.81
C LYS A 83 -2.23 -17.02 22.44
N GLY A 84 -1.47 -16.79 21.39
CA GLY A 84 -1.87 -16.95 19.99
C GLY A 84 -1.30 -18.20 19.34
N GLU A 85 -1.74 -18.46 18.10
CA GLU A 85 -1.20 -19.54 17.26
C GLU A 85 0.21 -19.19 16.73
N TYR A 86 0.43 -17.93 16.34
CA TYR A 86 1.68 -17.43 15.77
C TYR A 86 2.55 -16.62 16.75
N ALA A 87 2.00 -16.28 17.92
CA ALA A 87 2.68 -15.51 18.96
C ALA A 87 2.28 -16.06 20.33
N ASN A 88 3.26 -16.51 21.13
CA ASN A 88 3.01 -17.07 22.45
C ASN A 88 4.11 -16.63 23.42
N GLY A 89 3.80 -15.65 24.27
CA GLY A 89 4.77 -15.08 25.20
C GLY A 89 4.55 -13.59 25.51
N ASP A 90 5.57 -12.97 26.08
CA ASP A 90 5.57 -11.55 26.45
C ASP A 90 6.16 -10.70 25.31
N TYR A 91 5.44 -9.67 24.92
CA TYR A 91 5.85 -8.77 23.84
C TYR A 91 5.83 -7.31 24.29
N TYR A 92 6.79 -6.52 23.81
CA TYR A 92 6.78 -5.07 23.92
C TYR A 92 6.39 -4.46 22.58
N LEU A 93 5.47 -3.51 22.63
CA LEU A 93 4.84 -2.90 21.47
C LEU A 93 5.48 -1.54 21.18
N PRO A 94 6.19 -1.36 20.06
CA PRO A 94 6.62 -0.05 19.60
C PRO A 94 5.41 0.74 19.05
N LEU A 95 5.20 1.96 19.53
CA LEU A 95 4.07 2.82 19.15
C LEU A 95 4.57 4.20 18.73
N ALA A 96 4.43 4.55 17.45
CA ALA A 96 4.76 5.88 16.92
C ALA A 96 3.51 6.77 16.96
N THR A 97 3.53 7.85 17.75
CA THR A 97 2.37 8.74 17.90
C THR A 97 2.77 10.14 18.39
N THR A 98 1.95 11.14 18.07
CA THR A 98 2.01 12.48 18.68
C THR A 98 0.91 12.70 19.72
N GLU A 99 -0.01 11.74 19.89
CA GLU A 99 -1.12 11.83 20.83
C GLU A 99 -0.65 11.59 22.27
N GLY A 100 -0.89 12.57 23.13
CA GLY A 100 -0.61 12.47 24.56
C GLY A 100 -1.43 11.36 25.23
N ALA A 101 -0.87 10.73 26.26
CA ALA A 101 -1.49 9.66 27.04
C ALA A 101 -1.80 8.34 26.30
N LEU A 102 -1.75 8.28 24.96
CA LEU A 102 -2.03 7.04 24.20
C LEU A 102 -1.12 5.88 24.63
N VAL A 103 0.20 6.06 24.57
CA VAL A 103 1.18 5.01 24.94
C VAL A 103 1.01 4.59 26.40
N ALA A 104 0.82 5.55 27.31
CA ALA A 104 0.61 5.27 28.72
C ALA A 104 -0.69 4.47 28.97
N SER A 105 -1.76 4.79 28.24
CA SER A 105 -3.03 4.09 28.31
C SER A 105 -2.91 2.64 27.83
N VAL A 106 -2.28 2.43 26.67
CA VAL A 106 -2.00 1.08 26.13
C VAL A 106 -1.13 0.30 27.13
N ASN A 107 -0.09 0.92 27.69
CA ASN A 107 0.80 0.27 28.66
C ASN A 107 0.04 -0.21 29.90
N ARG A 108 -0.87 0.59 30.46
CA ARG A 108 -1.74 0.17 31.57
C ARG A 108 -2.61 -1.03 31.18
N GLY A 109 -3.16 -1.02 29.97
CA GLY A 109 -3.91 -2.16 29.42
C GLY A 109 -3.07 -3.42 29.33
N CYS A 110 -1.82 -3.33 28.85
CA CYS A 110 -0.89 -4.46 28.81
C CYS A 110 -0.65 -5.07 30.20
N THR A 111 -0.45 -4.23 31.22
CA THR A 111 -0.28 -4.68 32.62
C THR A 111 -1.49 -5.47 33.08
N VAL A 112 -2.70 -4.90 32.95
CA VAL A 112 -3.94 -5.56 33.38
C VAL A 112 -4.17 -6.88 32.64
N ILE A 113 -3.95 -6.91 31.32
CA ILE A 113 -4.09 -8.13 30.51
C ILE A 113 -3.11 -9.20 30.99
N LYS A 114 -1.84 -8.83 31.23
CA LYS A 114 -0.82 -9.77 31.67
C LYS A 114 -1.12 -10.34 33.06
N GLU A 115 -1.50 -9.48 34.02
CA GLU A 115 -1.93 -9.89 35.35
C GLU A 115 -3.18 -10.79 35.32
N GLY A 116 -4.08 -10.55 34.37
CA GLY A 116 -5.23 -11.40 34.07
C GLY A 116 -4.90 -12.74 33.38
N GLY A 117 -3.63 -13.12 33.26
CA GLY A 117 -3.20 -14.37 32.63
C GLY A 117 -3.03 -14.31 31.11
N GLY A 118 -3.04 -13.11 30.52
CA GLY A 118 -2.78 -12.84 29.11
C GLY A 118 -3.96 -13.03 28.16
N ALA A 119 -3.82 -12.45 26.97
CA ALA A 119 -4.86 -12.42 25.93
C ALA A 119 -4.78 -13.65 25.01
N VAL A 120 -5.93 -14.31 24.77
CA VAL A 120 -6.07 -15.35 23.74
C VAL A 120 -6.44 -14.68 22.41
N VAL A 121 -5.66 -14.94 21.36
CA VAL A 121 -5.85 -14.31 20.04
C VAL A 121 -5.83 -15.36 18.94
N ARG A 122 -6.72 -15.26 17.95
CA ARG A 122 -6.80 -16.15 16.79
C ARG A 122 -7.06 -15.33 15.52
N ILE A 123 -6.48 -15.78 14.40
CA ILE A 123 -6.75 -15.22 13.07
C ILE A 123 -7.83 -16.09 12.43
N LEU A 124 -8.98 -15.50 12.10
CA LEU A 124 -10.11 -16.24 11.51
C LEU A 124 -10.08 -16.23 9.97
N LYS A 125 -9.49 -15.19 9.39
CA LYS A 125 -9.39 -15.00 7.94
C LYS A 125 -8.18 -14.11 7.65
N ASP A 126 -7.41 -14.48 6.65
CA ASP A 126 -6.28 -13.70 6.13
C ASP A 126 -6.37 -13.67 4.61
N GLU A 127 -6.75 -12.52 4.06
CA GLU A 127 -6.88 -12.31 2.64
C GLU A 127 -6.75 -10.83 2.30
N MET A 128 -6.10 -10.53 1.17
CA MET A 128 -6.14 -9.21 0.56
C MET A 128 -7.09 -9.24 -0.63
N THR A 129 -7.87 -8.18 -0.81
CA THR A 129 -8.91 -8.17 -1.85
C THR A 129 -8.78 -7.01 -2.83
N ARG A 130 -9.17 -7.25 -4.08
CA ARG A 130 -9.34 -6.22 -5.12
C ARG A 130 -10.68 -6.43 -5.81
N ALA A 131 -11.40 -5.35 -6.07
CA ALA A 131 -12.78 -5.40 -6.57
C ALA A 131 -12.98 -4.51 -7.80
N PRO A 132 -12.54 -4.94 -9.00
CA PRO A 132 -12.80 -4.24 -10.24
C PRO A 132 -14.29 -4.17 -10.54
N VAL A 133 -14.65 -3.16 -11.34
CA VAL A 133 -16.01 -2.90 -11.78
C VAL A 133 -16.12 -3.12 -13.27
N PHE A 134 -17.04 -4.01 -13.64
CA PHE A 134 -17.41 -4.27 -15.02
C PHE A 134 -18.80 -3.70 -15.30
N VAL A 135 -19.02 -3.27 -16.54
CA VAL A 135 -20.30 -2.80 -17.04
C VAL A 135 -20.70 -3.67 -18.22
N CYS A 136 -21.84 -4.33 -18.08
CA CYS A 136 -22.48 -5.09 -19.14
C CYS A 136 -23.44 -4.20 -19.94
N GLU A 137 -23.86 -4.66 -21.11
CA GLU A 137 -24.88 -3.95 -21.90
C GLU A 137 -26.23 -3.90 -21.17
N ASN A 138 -26.66 -5.03 -20.63
CA ASN A 138 -27.95 -5.20 -19.96
C ASN A 138 -27.85 -6.32 -18.90
N ILE A 139 -28.99 -6.66 -18.29
CA ILE A 139 -29.06 -7.67 -17.23
C ILE A 139 -28.73 -9.09 -17.70
N GLU A 140 -29.01 -9.43 -18.97
CA GLU A 140 -28.63 -10.73 -19.53
C GLU A 140 -27.10 -10.85 -19.61
N GLY A 141 -26.42 -9.78 -20.00
CA GLY A 141 -24.96 -9.70 -19.98
C GLY A 141 -24.37 -9.89 -18.57
N VAL A 142 -25.02 -9.36 -17.54
CA VAL A 142 -24.62 -9.60 -16.13
C VAL A 142 -24.70 -11.08 -15.78
N VAL A 143 -25.81 -11.75 -16.12
CA VAL A 143 -25.99 -13.18 -15.84
C VAL A 143 -24.95 -14.01 -16.59
N LYS A 144 -24.67 -13.68 -17.85
CA LYS A 144 -23.63 -14.34 -18.67
C LYS A 144 -22.25 -14.17 -18.04
N LEU A 145 -21.86 -12.95 -17.65
CA LEU A 145 -20.57 -12.67 -17.04
C LEU A 145 -20.40 -13.45 -15.72
N ILE A 146 -21.41 -13.44 -14.84
CA ILE A 146 -21.35 -14.18 -13.58
C ILE A 146 -21.27 -15.70 -13.84
N GLY A 147 -22.01 -16.21 -14.82
CA GLY A 147 -21.94 -17.60 -15.25
C GLY A 147 -20.53 -17.97 -15.75
N TRP A 148 -19.93 -17.12 -16.58
CA TRP A 148 -18.58 -17.30 -17.06
C TRP A 148 -17.56 -17.31 -15.91
N VAL A 149 -17.64 -16.35 -14.98
CA VAL A 149 -16.75 -16.26 -13.80
C VAL A 149 -16.82 -17.55 -12.98
N LYS A 150 -18.01 -18.07 -12.70
CA LYS A 150 -18.19 -19.31 -11.93
C LYS A 150 -17.60 -20.54 -12.64
N SER A 151 -17.74 -20.62 -13.96
CA SER A 151 -17.23 -21.75 -14.75
C SER A 151 -15.73 -21.69 -15.05
N ASN A 152 -15.07 -20.55 -14.84
CA ASN A 152 -13.68 -20.32 -15.25
C ASN A 152 -12.75 -19.97 -14.07
N ILE A 153 -13.11 -20.33 -12.83
CA ILE A 153 -12.32 -20.02 -11.62
C ILE A 153 -10.87 -20.53 -11.74
N ASP A 154 -10.66 -21.76 -12.21
CA ASP A 154 -9.30 -22.33 -12.34
C ASP A 154 -8.46 -21.58 -13.36
N ARG A 155 -9.08 -21.10 -14.45
CA ARG A 155 -8.39 -20.30 -15.47
C ARG A 155 -8.00 -18.93 -14.94
N MET A 156 -8.89 -18.30 -14.16
CA MET A 156 -8.55 -17.05 -13.47
C MET A 156 -7.47 -17.24 -12.41
N ARG A 157 -7.47 -18.38 -11.69
CA ARG A 157 -6.40 -18.74 -10.77
C ARG A 157 -5.06 -18.86 -11.50
N ASN A 158 -5.04 -19.51 -12.65
CA ASN A 158 -3.84 -19.65 -13.48
C ASN A 158 -3.35 -18.29 -14.03
N ALA A 159 -4.28 -17.42 -14.46
CA ALA A 159 -3.94 -16.07 -14.92
C ALA A 159 -3.30 -15.23 -13.80
N ALA A 160 -3.83 -15.30 -12.58
CA ALA A 160 -3.23 -14.65 -11.42
C ALA A 160 -1.88 -15.28 -11.03
N ALA A 161 -1.77 -16.60 -11.01
CA ALA A 161 -0.52 -17.29 -10.67
C ALA A 161 0.62 -17.00 -11.66
N ALA A 162 0.29 -16.64 -12.91
CA ALA A 162 1.29 -16.22 -13.89
C ALA A 162 1.94 -14.86 -13.54
N THR A 163 1.33 -14.03 -12.68
CA THR A 163 1.86 -12.71 -12.31
C THR A 163 2.62 -12.69 -10.99
N THR A 164 2.59 -13.77 -10.21
CA THR A 164 3.19 -13.82 -8.88
C THR A 164 3.59 -15.23 -8.47
N SER A 165 4.75 -15.36 -7.84
CA SER A 165 5.22 -16.62 -7.22
C SER A 165 4.68 -16.86 -5.81
N HIS A 166 4.05 -15.85 -5.20
CA HIS A 166 3.67 -15.88 -3.78
C HIS A 166 2.16 -15.79 -3.56
N GLY A 167 1.44 -15.10 -4.46
CA GLY A 167 0.01 -14.86 -4.33
C GLY A 167 -0.84 -16.01 -4.87
N ASN A 168 -1.94 -16.33 -4.19
CA ASN A 168 -2.91 -17.33 -4.65
C ASN A 168 -4.32 -16.78 -4.60
N LEU A 169 -5.10 -16.94 -5.68
CA LEU A 169 -6.52 -16.59 -5.69
C LEU A 169 -7.31 -17.61 -4.85
N LEU A 170 -7.87 -17.14 -3.73
CA LEU A 170 -8.64 -17.92 -2.76
C LEU A 170 -10.12 -18.01 -3.14
N GLY A 171 -10.68 -16.90 -3.64
CA GLY A 171 -12.12 -16.83 -3.90
C GLY A 171 -12.52 -15.60 -4.69
N ILE A 172 -13.74 -15.64 -5.21
CA ILE A 172 -14.36 -14.56 -5.98
C ILE A 172 -15.78 -14.37 -5.49
N GLU A 173 -16.05 -13.21 -4.92
CA GLU A 173 -17.41 -12.76 -4.61
C GLU A 173 -17.88 -11.79 -5.71
N HIS A 174 -19.19 -11.74 -5.97
CA HIS A 174 -19.74 -10.82 -6.96
C HIS A 174 -20.88 -10.01 -6.35
N PHE A 175 -20.91 -8.72 -6.67
CA PHE A 175 -21.98 -7.80 -6.29
C PHE A 175 -22.52 -7.14 -7.55
N VAL A 176 -23.84 -7.00 -7.66
CA VAL A 176 -24.51 -6.47 -8.86
C VAL A 176 -25.34 -5.25 -8.50
N THR A 177 -25.22 -4.19 -9.29
CA THR A 177 -26.12 -3.03 -9.25
C THR A 177 -26.48 -2.62 -10.68
N GLY A 178 -27.74 -2.87 -11.07
CA GLY A 178 -28.17 -2.65 -12.45
C GLY A 178 -27.36 -3.52 -13.43
N ARG A 179 -26.63 -2.86 -14.33
CA ARG A 179 -25.74 -3.50 -15.31
C ARG A 179 -24.26 -3.52 -14.91
N ASN A 180 -23.97 -3.12 -13.66
CA ASN A 180 -22.61 -3.09 -13.12
C ASN A 180 -22.36 -4.33 -12.27
N VAL A 181 -21.18 -4.93 -12.42
CA VAL A 181 -20.73 -6.12 -11.69
C VAL A 181 -19.39 -5.83 -11.02
N TRP A 182 -19.37 -5.87 -9.69
CA TRP A 182 -18.14 -5.84 -8.91
C TRP A 182 -17.70 -7.28 -8.66
N LEU A 183 -16.48 -7.63 -9.06
CA LEU A 183 -15.90 -8.93 -8.77
C LEU A 183 -14.83 -8.76 -7.70
N ARG A 184 -15.12 -9.15 -6.46
CA ARG A 184 -14.16 -9.09 -5.36
C ARG A 184 -13.31 -10.35 -5.37
N PHE A 185 -12.11 -10.24 -5.90
CA PHE A 185 -11.07 -11.26 -5.86
C PHE A 185 -10.39 -11.22 -4.50
N SER A 186 -10.26 -12.39 -3.86
CA SER A 186 -9.57 -12.55 -2.57
C SER A 186 -8.33 -13.39 -2.74
N PHE A 187 -7.20 -12.91 -2.22
CA PHE A 187 -5.89 -13.52 -2.42
C PHE A 187 -5.19 -13.77 -1.08
N ASP A 188 -4.49 -14.90 -0.99
CA ASP A 188 -3.42 -15.10 0.00
C ASP A 188 -2.18 -14.36 -0.50
N THR A 189 -1.60 -13.53 0.36
CA THR A 189 -0.45 -12.67 0.04
C THR A 189 0.77 -12.97 0.90
N LYS A 190 0.74 -14.07 1.67
CA LYS A 190 1.75 -14.45 2.64
C LYS A 190 2.03 -13.28 3.60
N ASP A 191 3.29 -13.00 3.87
CA ASP A 191 3.69 -11.96 4.83
C ASP A 191 3.59 -10.53 4.27
N ALA A 192 3.33 -10.37 2.97
CA ALA A 192 3.14 -9.05 2.38
C ALA A 192 1.69 -8.60 2.57
N MET A 193 1.47 -7.29 2.79
CA MET A 193 0.12 -6.72 2.69
C MET A 193 -0.48 -6.95 1.29
N GLY A 194 0.37 -7.00 0.25
CA GLY A 194 0.00 -7.56 -1.05
C GLY A 194 -0.75 -6.65 -2.02
N MET A 195 -0.99 -5.37 -1.69
CA MET A 195 -1.77 -4.45 -2.52
C MET A 195 -1.32 -4.37 -3.99
N ASN A 196 -0.01 -4.20 -4.26
CA ASN A 196 0.50 -4.14 -5.64
C ASN A 196 0.35 -5.48 -6.35
N MET A 197 0.64 -6.57 -5.63
CA MET A 197 0.54 -7.93 -6.18
C MET A 197 -0.90 -8.24 -6.59
N VAL A 198 -1.88 -8.00 -5.71
CA VAL A 198 -3.29 -8.29 -6.03
C VAL A 198 -3.81 -7.41 -7.16
N THR A 199 -3.31 -6.18 -7.30
CA THR A 199 -3.68 -5.30 -8.42
C THR A 199 -3.17 -5.87 -9.75
N ILE A 200 -1.92 -6.31 -9.82
CA ILE A 200 -1.34 -6.90 -11.04
C ILE A 200 -2.05 -8.23 -11.39
N ALA A 201 -2.27 -9.08 -10.39
CA ALA A 201 -2.99 -10.34 -10.57
C ALA A 201 -4.43 -10.12 -11.03
N THR A 202 -5.10 -9.12 -10.48
CA THR A 202 -6.46 -8.74 -10.88
C THR A 202 -6.50 -8.18 -12.29
N ASP A 203 -5.51 -7.36 -12.69
CA ASP A 203 -5.41 -6.85 -14.06
C ASP A 203 -5.27 -7.99 -15.07
N ALA A 204 -4.43 -8.99 -14.80
CA ALA A 204 -4.32 -10.18 -15.63
C ALA A 204 -5.64 -10.97 -15.74
N ILE A 205 -6.39 -11.10 -14.64
CA ILE A 205 -7.73 -11.71 -14.65
C ILE A 205 -8.72 -10.84 -15.47
N CYS A 206 -8.69 -9.52 -15.30
CA CYS A 206 -9.54 -8.61 -16.06
C CYS A 206 -9.28 -8.72 -17.56
N ASN A 207 -8.01 -8.79 -17.97
CA ASN A 207 -7.62 -9.00 -19.37
C ASN A 207 -8.15 -10.33 -19.93
N LEU A 208 -8.13 -11.41 -19.14
CA LEU A 208 -8.74 -12.68 -19.52
C LEU A 208 -10.26 -12.57 -19.69
N ILE A 209 -10.94 -11.90 -18.76
CA ILE A 209 -12.40 -11.68 -18.83
C ILE A 209 -12.77 -10.91 -20.10
N LEU A 210 -12.07 -9.81 -20.38
CA LEU A 210 -12.35 -8.93 -21.53
C LEU A 210 -12.05 -9.61 -22.88
N ALA A 211 -11.05 -10.51 -22.92
CA ALA A 211 -10.74 -11.26 -24.14
C ALA A 211 -11.85 -12.23 -24.56
N GLU A 212 -12.64 -12.73 -23.61
CA GLU A 212 -13.67 -13.74 -23.86
C GLU A 212 -15.11 -13.24 -23.71
N ASN A 213 -15.29 -12.04 -23.14
CA ASN A 213 -16.58 -11.39 -22.95
C ASN A 213 -16.51 -9.99 -23.57
N THR A 214 -16.54 -9.93 -24.90
CA THR A 214 -16.30 -8.71 -25.69
C THR A 214 -17.40 -7.65 -25.55
N ASP A 215 -18.56 -8.03 -24.99
CA ASP A 215 -19.68 -7.16 -24.64
C ASP A 215 -19.56 -6.52 -23.25
N VAL A 216 -18.51 -6.85 -22.49
CA VAL A 216 -18.24 -6.32 -21.15
C VAL A 216 -17.18 -5.22 -21.22
N LYS A 217 -17.38 -4.15 -20.45
CA LYS A 217 -16.40 -3.05 -20.31
C LYS A 217 -15.86 -2.99 -18.89
N LEU A 218 -14.55 -2.89 -18.75
CA LEU A 218 -13.91 -2.59 -17.47
C LEU A 218 -13.97 -1.08 -17.20
N VAL A 219 -14.45 -0.68 -16.02
CA VAL A 219 -14.53 0.73 -15.60
C VAL A 219 -13.33 1.11 -14.73
N SER A 220 -12.96 0.23 -13.80
CA SER A 220 -11.81 0.40 -12.91
C SER A 220 -11.32 -0.97 -12.47
N VAL A 221 -9.99 -1.10 -12.35
CA VAL A 221 -9.31 -2.21 -11.67
C VAL A 221 -9.44 -2.08 -10.16
#